data_AF-A0A1F7HV20-F1
#
_entry.id   AF-A0A1F7HV20-F1
#
_cell.length_a   1.000
_cell.length_b   1.000
_cell.length_c   1.000
_cell.angle_alpha   90.00
_cell.angle_beta   90.00
_cell.angle_gamma   90.00
#
_symmetry.space_group_name_H-M   'P 1'
#
loop_
_entity.id
_entity.type
_entity.pdbx_description
1 polymer ?
#
loop_
_entity_poly.entity_id
_entity_poly.type
_entity_poly.pdbx_seq_one_letter_code
_entity_poly.pdbx_strand_id
1 'polypeptide(L)'
;MGSDILNIFVSALIVVRRFFLLIFYPYKTMRKISLESDYYQIGIILFLVFIFFKFAYFLRDKPYPATLIFFVFLTHFFFTIFFFYLFFGLNRKKMRLTSLLFTFSYALLPSLIWFSSTSLLYILVPPPRTFSLMGRAFSIFFITFSLAIAAWKIILVYLALRFSTKQSFYRIIFILVLYLIWFIPYSLFLYYLKLFRIPFI
;
A
#
# COMPACT_ATOMS: atom_id res chain seq x y z
N MET A 1 4.41 2.72 -30.84
CA MET A 1 3.37 3.71 -30.44
C MET A 1 1.99 3.08 -30.29
N GLY A 2 1.35 2.52 -31.33
CA GLY A 2 0.03 1.88 -31.17
C GLY A 2 0.02 0.65 -30.24
N SER A 3 1.10 -0.16 -30.27
CA SER A 3 1.28 -1.34 -29.41
C SER A 3 1.40 -0.99 -27.92
N ASP A 4 2.08 0.11 -27.61
CA ASP A 4 2.41 0.48 -26.22
C ASP A 4 1.18 1.01 -25.48
N ILE A 5 0.35 1.78 -26.19
CA ILE A 5 -0.94 2.27 -25.67
C ILE A 5 -1.88 1.10 -25.38
N LEU A 6 -1.94 0.12 -26.30
CA LEU A 6 -2.76 -1.07 -26.13
C LEU A 6 -2.27 -1.91 -24.93
N ASN A 7 -0.96 -2.06 -24.76
CA ASN A 7 -0.37 -2.74 -23.60
C ASN A 7 -0.76 -2.06 -22.29
N ILE A 8 -0.62 -0.72 -22.19
CA ILE A 8 -1.01 0.03 -20.99
C ILE A 8 -2.49 -0.17 -20.67
N PHE A 9 -3.37 -0.13 -21.68
CA PHE A 9 -4.80 -0.34 -21.49
C PHE A 9 -5.12 -1.74 -20.98
N VAL A 10 -4.49 -2.77 -21.57
CA VAL A 10 -4.63 -4.16 -21.11
C VAL A 10 -4.12 -4.33 -19.68
N SER A 11 -2.96 -3.75 -19.34
CA SER A 11 -2.42 -3.76 -17.99
C SER A 11 -3.35 -3.06 -16.99
N ALA A 12 -3.99 -1.95 -17.38
CA ALA A 12 -4.98 -1.27 -16.55
C ALA A 12 -6.19 -2.15 -16.25
N LEU A 13 -6.74 -2.83 -17.27
CA LEU A 13 -7.83 -3.79 -17.08
C LEU A 13 -7.42 -4.95 -16.16
N ILE A 14 -6.18 -5.44 -16.29
CA ILE A 14 -5.64 -6.49 -15.42
C ILE A 14 -5.53 -6.00 -13.97
N VAL A 15 -5.04 -4.77 -13.74
CA VAL A 15 -4.95 -4.16 -12.41
C VAL A 15 -6.33 -4.06 -11.78
N VAL A 16 -7.32 -3.55 -12.52
CA VAL A 16 -8.72 -3.43 -12.04
C VAL A 16 -9.29 -4.81 -11.71
N ARG A 17 -9.14 -5.79 -12.60
CA ARG A 17 -9.60 -7.16 -12.35
C ARG A 17 -8.95 -7.77 -11.10
N ARG A 18 -7.63 -7.60 -10.94
CA ARG A 18 -6.89 -8.13 -9.79
C ARG A 18 -7.25 -7.43 -8.50
N PHE A 19 -7.53 -6.13 -8.54
CA PHE A 19 -8.04 -5.39 -7.39
C PHE A 19 -9.31 -6.04 -6.84
N PHE A 20 -10.31 -6.31 -7.67
CA PHE A 20 -11.52 -7.02 -7.23
C PHE A 20 -11.22 -8.44 -6.73
N LEU A 21 -10.36 -9.18 -7.43
CA LEU A 21 -9.97 -10.52 -7.03
C LEU A 21 -9.13 -10.57 -5.73
N LEU A 22 -8.48 -9.47 -5.33
CA LEU A 22 -7.78 -9.38 -4.05
C LEU A 22 -8.74 -9.22 -2.87
N ILE A 23 -9.94 -8.72 -3.12
CA ILE A 23 -11.01 -8.63 -2.11
C ILE A 23 -11.58 -10.03 -1.85
N PHE A 24 -11.97 -10.75 -2.91
CA PHE A 24 -12.66 -12.04 -2.77
C PHE A 24 -11.73 -13.25 -2.63
N TYR A 25 -10.57 -13.24 -3.30
CA TYR A 25 -9.65 -14.38 -3.38
C TYR A 25 -8.18 -13.98 -3.17
N PRO A 26 -7.84 -13.29 -2.06
CA PRO A 26 -6.51 -12.69 -1.85
C PRO A 26 -5.37 -13.70 -2.02
N TYR A 27 -5.53 -14.92 -1.51
CA TYR A 27 -4.50 -15.96 -1.60
C TYR A 27 -4.20 -16.37 -3.05
N LYS A 28 -5.22 -16.74 -3.83
CA LYS A 28 -5.06 -17.19 -5.22
C LYS A 28 -4.53 -16.04 -6.10
N THR A 29 -4.99 -14.83 -5.85
CA THR A 29 -4.64 -13.65 -6.63
C THR A 29 -3.20 -13.20 -6.36
N MET A 30 -2.77 -13.14 -5.11
CA MET A 30 -1.38 -12.79 -4.76
C MET A 30 -0.38 -13.81 -5.29
N ARG A 31 -0.72 -15.11 -5.29
CA ARG A 31 0.11 -16.16 -5.91
C ARG A 31 0.29 -15.94 -7.42
N LYS A 32 -0.75 -15.47 -8.11
CA LYS A 32 -0.66 -15.15 -9.55
C LYS A 32 0.20 -13.89 -9.75
N ILE A 33 -0.07 -12.83 -9.00
CA ILE A 33 0.67 -11.56 -9.05
C ILE A 33 2.18 -11.77 -8.84
N SER A 34 2.57 -12.68 -7.95
CA SER A 34 3.98 -12.95 -7.67
C SER A 34 4.76 -13.54 -8.85
N LEU A 35 4.08 -14.05 -9.88
CA LEU A 35 4.67 -14.66 -11.08
C LEU A 35 4.67 -13.73 -12.30
N GLU A 36 4.19 -12.50 -12.13
CA GLU A 36 4.02 -11.55 -13.22
C GLU A 36 5.33 -10.89 -13.64
N SER A 37 5.32 -10.39 -14.88
CA SER A 37 6.45 -9.68 -15.50
C SER A 37 6.04 -8.37 -16.18
N ASP A 38 4.75 -8.02 -16.18
CA ASP A 38 4.23 -6.83 -16.85
C ASP A 38 4.34 -5.57 -15.97
N TYR A 39 5.45 -4.86 -16.09
CA TYR A 39 5.79 -3.71 -15.24
C TYR A 39 4.84 -2.51 -15.41
N TYR A 40 4.07 -2.43 -16.50
CA TYR A 40 3.07 -1.38 -16.66
C TYR A 40 2.04 -1.39 -15.52
N GLN A 41 1.74 -2.55 -14.94
CA GLN A 41 0.83 -2.66 -13.80
C GLN A 41 1.36 -1.95 -12.55
N ILE A 42 2.67 -2.10 -12.27
CA ILE A 42 3.33 -1.40 -11.16
C ILE A 42 3.28 0.11 -11.42
N GLY A 43 3.60 0.53 -12.64
CA GLY A 43 3.54 1.93 -13.06
C GLY A 43 2.15 2.53 -12.86
N ILE A 44 1.09 1.82 -13.24
CA ILE A 44 -0.31 2.26 -13.05
C ILE A 44 -0.64 2.42 -11.56
N ILE A 45 -0.27 1.45 -10.72
CA ILE A 45 -0.53 1.54 -9.27
C ILE A 45 0.23 2.72 -8.66
N LEU A 46 1.51 2.90 -8.98
CA LEU A 46 2.30 4.04 -8.49
C LEU A 46 1.78 5.38 -9.02
N PHE A 47 1.27 5.41 -10.25
CA PHE A 47 0.61 6.59 -10.80
C PHE A 47 -0.69 6.94 -10.05
N LEU A 48 -1.50 5.94 -9.66
CA LEU A 48 -2.66 6.16 -8.79
C LEU A 48 -2.25 6.72 -7.42
N VAL A 49 -1.15 6.24 -6.84
CA VAL A 49 -0.57 6.81 -5.61
C VAL A 49 -0.16 8.27 -5.81
N PHE A 50 0.47 8.60 -6.95
CA PHE A 50 0.84 9.97 -7.27
C PHE A 50 -0.37 10.89 -7.41
N ILE A 51 -1.42 10.46 -8.13
CA ILE A 51 -2.70 11.19 -8.22
C ILE A 51 -3.27 11.43 -6.83
N PHE A 52 -3.27 10.40 -5.98
CA PHE A 52 -3.74 10.54 -4.60
C PHE A 52 -2.93 11.61 -3.83
N PHE A 53 -1.59 11.62 -3.94
CA PHE A 53 -0.78 12.65 -3.27
C PHE A 53 -1.08 14.06 -3.77
N LYS A 54 -1.32 14.22 -5.08
CA LYS A 54 -1.76 15.50 -5.65
C LYS A 54 -3.11 15.92 -5.07
N PHE A 55 -4.10 15.01 -5.05
CA PHE A 55 -5.40 15.27 -4.45
C PHE A 55 -5.29 15.65 -2.96
N ALA A 56 -4.53 14.89 -2.18
CA ALA A 56 -4.33 15.15 -0.76
C ALA A 56 -3.56 16.45 -0.45
N TYR A 57 -2.76 16.94 -1.40
CA TYR A 57 -2.09 18.24 -1.30
C TYR A 57 -3.09 19.40 -1.48
N PHE A 58 -4.04 19.30 -2.41
CA PHE A 58 -5.10 20.31 -2.56
C PHE A 58 -6.00 20.42 -1.33
N LEU A 59 -6.21 19.32 -0.59
CA LEU A 59 -7.08 19.30 0.58
C LEU A 59 -6.41 19.77 1.89
N ARG A 60 -5.09 19.93 1.90
CA ARG A 60 -4.34 20.18 3.13
C ARG A 60 -3.36 21.33 2.91
N ASP A 61 -3.39 22.33 3.77
CA ASP A 61 -2.33 23.34 3.85
C ASP A 61 -1.03 22.68 4.34
N LYS A 62 -0.21 22.23 3.38
CA LYS A 62 1.05 21.54 3.65
C LYS A 62 2.24 22.38 3.22
N PRO A 63 3.34 22.32 4.00
CA PRO A 63 4.57 23.03 3.67
C PRO A 63 5.32 22.43 2.48
N TYR A 64 5.08 21.15 2.14
CA TYR A 64 5.83 20.44 1.09
C TYR A 64 4.98 20.11 -0.13
N PRO A 65 5.54 20.23 -1.35
CA PRO A 65 4.83 19.91 -2.58
C PRO A 65 4.55 18.40 -2.68
N ALA A 66 3.42 18.05 -3.32
CA ALA A 66 3.01 16.66 -3.53
C ALA A 66 4.08 15.78 -4.19
N THR A 67 4.88 16.35 -5.09
CA THR A 67 5.96 15.66 -5.81
C THR A 67 7.06 15.20 -4.86
N LEU A 68 7.50 16.06 -3.93
CA LEU A 68 8.50 15.70 -2.91
C LEU A 68 7.98 14.56 -2.03
N ILE A 69 6.74 14.67 -1.55
CA ILE A 69 6.13 13.64 -0.70
C ILE A 69 6.04 12.30 -1.46
N PHE A 70 5.71 12.32 -2.74
CA PHE A 70 5.72 11.11 -3.57
C PHE A 70 7.11 10.49 -3.72
N PHE A 71 8.17 11.30 -3.88
CA PHE A 71 9.54 10.77 -3.91
C PHE A 71 9.96 10.17 -2.57
N VAL A 72 9.61 10.80 -1.44
CA VAL A 72 9.85 10.20 -0.12
C VAL A 72 9.08 8.88 0.02
N PHE A 73 7.84 8.82 -0.45
CA PHE A 73 7.07 7.57 -0.52
C PHE A 73 7.77 6.50 -1.38
N LEU A 74 8.29 6.85 -2.56
CA LEU A 74 9.02 5.90 -3.41
C LEU A 74 10.28 5.39 -2.71
N THR A 75 11.07 6.28 -2.11
CA THR A 75 12.25 5.89 -1.31
C THR A 75 11.85 4.92 -0.22
N HIS A 76 10.76 5.20 0.50
CA HIS A 76 10.27 4.33 1.54
C HIS A 76 9.80 2.97 1.00
N PHE A 77 9.01 2.96 -0.07
CA PHE A 77 8.52 1.76 -0.73
C PHE A 77 9.67 0.84 -1.19
N PHE A 78 10.68 1.42 -1.86
CA PHE A 78 11.86 0.68 -2.28
C PHE A 78 12.72 0.24 -1.10
N PHE A 79 12.82 1.05 -0.03
CA PHE A 79 13.53 0.67 1.18
C PHE A 79 12.88 -0.53 1.86
N THR A 80 11.54 -0.57 1.95
CA THR A 80 10.80 -1.74 2.47
C THR A 80 11.06 -2.98 1.63
N ILE A 81 11.00 -2.88 0.30
CA ILE A 81 11.30 -4.01 -0.59
C ILE A 81 12.74 -4.47 -0.43
N PHE A 82 13.68 -3.54 -0.37
CA PHE A 82 15.11 -3.82 -0.22
C PHE A 82 15.42 -4.47 1.13
N PHE A 83 14.80 -4.00 2.21
CA PHE A 83 14.90 -4.62 3.53
C PHE A 83 14.51 -6.10 3.46
N PHE A 84 13.32 -6.41 2.97
CA PHE A 84 12.89 -7.80 2.84
C PHE A 84 13.75 -8.58 1.86
N TYR A 85 14.20 -7.95 0.77
CA TYR A 85 15.09 -8.57 -0.19
C TYR A 85 16.42 -9.01 0.45
N LEU A 86 17.04 -8.16 1.28
CA LEU A 86 18.26 -8.51 1.99
C LEU A 86 18.03 -9.62 3.02
N PHE A 87 17.11 -9.43 3.97
CA PHE A 87 16.90 -10.36 5.09
C PHE A 87 16.43 -11.76 4.66
N PHE A 88 15.70 -11.86 3.54
CA PHE A 88 15.32 -13.16 2.98
C PHE A 88 16.31 -13.68 1.93
N GLY A 89 17.01 -12.80 1.22
CA GLY A 89 17.97 -13.14 0.16
C GLY A 89 19.23 -13.82 0.69
N LEU A 90 19.67 -13.48 1.90
CA LEU A 90 20.86 -14.07 2.55
C LEU A 90 20.78 -15.60 2.71
N ASN A 91 19.58 -16.19 2.72
CA ASN A 91 19.44 -17.62 3.01
C ASN A 91 19.14 -18.50 1.78
N ARG A 92 18.72 -18.00 0.61
CA ARG A 92 18.44 -18.85 -0.59
C ARG A 92 18.53 -18.10 -1.93
N LYS A 93 19.23 -18.70 -2.90
CA LYS A 93 19.49 -18.22 -4.29
C LYS A 93 18.26 -18.06 -5.23
N LYS A 94 17.01 -18.30 -4.79
CA LYS A 94 15.83 -18.38 -5.68
C LYS A 94 14.83 -17.23 -5.57
N MET A 95 15.14 -16.18 -4.81
CA MET A 95 14.23 -15.05 -4.65
C MET A 95 14.34 -14.10 -5.84
N ARG A 96 13.20 -13.75 -6.44
CA ARG A 96 13.14 -12.78 -7.54
C ARG A 96 12.66 -11.44 -6.98
N LEU A 97 13.50 -10.41 -7.10
CA LEU A 97 13.15 -9.04 -6.69
C LEU A 97 11.85 -8.55 -7.37
N THR A 98 11.64 -8.96 -8.62
CA THR A 98 10.43 -8.67 -9.39
C THR A 98 9.16 -9.12 -8.67
N SER A 99 9.18 -10.32 -8.08
CA SER A 99 8.05 -10.88 -7.33
C SER A 99 7.67 -10.00 -6.12
N LEU A 100 8.67 -9.48 -5.40
CA LEU A 100 8.46 -8.53 -4.31
C LEU A 100 7.88 -7.22 -4.83
N LEU A 101 8.46 -6.65 -5.89
CA LEU A 101 7.96 -5.41 -6.50
C LEU A 101 6.48 -5.51 -6.89
N PHE A 102 6.08 -6.57 -7.59
CA PHE A 102 4.68 -6.78 -7.97
C PHE A 102 3.78 -6.93 -6.75
N THR A 103 4.09 -7.87 -5.86
CA THR A 103 3.21 -8.16 -4.73
C THR A 103 3.09 -6.99 -3.75
N PHE A 104 4.19 -6.27 -3.47
CA PHE A 104 4.13 -5.07 -2.63
C PHE A 104 3.40 -3.91 -3.31
N SER A 105 3.52 -3.73 -4.63
CA SER A 105 2.74 -2.73 -5.36
C SER A 105 1.25 -2.98 -5.20
N TYR A 106 0.80 -4.21 -5.42
CA TYR A 106 -0.61 -4.57 -5.22
C TYR A 106 -1.06 -4.48 -3.75
N ALA A 107 -0.15 -4.70 -2.79
CA ALA A 107 -0.44 -4.48 -1.37
C ALA A 107 -0.61 -2.98 -1.01
N LEU A 108 -0.35 -2.02 -1.91
CA LEU A 108 -0.67 -0.60 -1.69
C LEU A 108 -2.16 -0.30 -1.86
N LEU A 109 -2.92 -1.15 -2.55
CA LEU A 109 -4.32 -0.89 -2.90
C LEU A 109 -5.24 -0.68 -1.67
N PRO A 110 -5.16 -1.47 -0.59
CA PRO A 110 -5.93 -1.19 0.63
C PRO A 110 -5.63 0.19 1.22
N SER A 111 -4.35 0.59 1.24
CA SER A 111 -3.95 1.92 1.70
C SER A 111 -4.54 3.02 0.81
N LEU A 112 -4.51 2.84 -0.51
CA LEU A 112 -5.12 3.80 -1.45
C LEU A 112 -6.62 3.96 -1.23
N ILE A 113 -7.35 2.86 -1.04
CA ILE A 113 -8.78 2.92 -0.72
C ILE A 113 -8.99 3.66 0.58
N TRP A 114 -8.27 3.27 1.65
CA TRP A 114 -8.44 3.91 2.96
C TRP A 114 -8.18 5.42 2.89
N PHE A 115 -7.08 5.83 2.29
CA PHE A 115 -6.72 7.23 2.15
C PHE A 115 -7.71 8.02 1.27
N SER A 116 -8.19 7.43 0.18
CA SER A 116 -9.19 8.07 -0.68
C SER A 116 -10.52 8.21 0.02
N SER A 117 -11.01 7.14 0.64
CA SER A 117 -12.28 7.14 1.40
C SER A 117 -12.23 8.11 2.57
N THR A 118 -11.14 8.13 3.35
CA THR A 118 -10.99 9.09 4.47
C THR A 118 -10.95 10.54 4.00
N SER A 119 -10.26 10.82 2.89
CA SER A 119 -10.20 12.17 2.33
C SER A 119 -11.58 12.61 1.79
N LEU A 120 -12.30 11.72 1.13
CA LEU A 120 -13.67 11.99 0.66
C LEU A 120 -14.64 12.18 1.82
N LEU A 121 -14.59 11.31 2.83
CA LEU A 121 -15.42 11.43 4.03
C LEU A 121 -15.13 12.74 4.77
N TYR A 122 -13.87 13.17 4.84
CA TYR A 122 -13.52 14.44 5.46
C TYR A 122 -14.18 15.65 4.77
N ILE A 123 -14.33 15.60 3.44
CA ILE A 123 -15.00 16.65 2.65
C ILE A 123 -16.53 16.57 2.81
N LEU A 124 -17.10 15.37 2.66
CA LEU A 124 -18.55 15.17 2.58
C LEU A 124 -19.22 15.20 3.96
N VAL A 125 -18.58 14.60 4.95
CA VAL A 125 -19.12 14.43 6.30
C VAL A 125 -17.99 14.73 7.30
N PRO A 126 -17.68 16.02 7.55
CA PRO A 126 -16.67 16.37 8.53
C PRO A 126 -17.05 15.70 9.87
N PRO A 127 -16.08 15.08 10.57
CA PRO A 127 -16.37 14.22 11.70
C PRO A 127 -17.24 14.95 12.73
N PRO A 128 -18.41 14.41 13.08
CA PRO A 128 -19.32 15.07 14.00
C PRO A 128 -18.63 15.19 15.35
N ARG A 129 -18.32 16.43 15.76
CA ARG A 129 -17.71 16.73 17.07
C ARG A 129 -18.72 16.69 18.22
N THR A 130 -19.83 15.99 18.02
CA THR A 130 -21.01 16.00 18.89
C THR A 130 -21.41 14.58 19.27
N PHE A 131 -21.86 14.35 20.50
CA PHE A 131 -22.31 13.05 21.00
C PHE A 131 -23.69 12.58 20.46
N SER A 132 -24.14 13.11 19.32
CA SER A 132 -25.42 12.75 18.70
C SER A 132 -25.45 11.30 18.27
N LEU A 133 -26.65 10.70 18.19
CA LEU A 133 -26.85 9.32 17.76
C LEU A 133 -26.22 9.06 16.38
N MET A 134 -26.39 10.00 15.44
CA MET A 134 -25.83 9.93 14.10
C MET A 134 -24.29 9.99 14.12
N GLY A 135 -23.71 10.79 15.01
CA GLY A 135 -22.25 10.85 15.18
C GLY A 135 -21.66 9.57 15.75
N ARG A 136 -22.33 8.92 16.72
CA ARG A 136 -21.92 7.60 17.23
C ARG A 136 -22.00 6.53 16.15
N ALA A 137 -23.10 6.47 15.40
CA ALA A 137 -23.28 5.50 14.31
C ALA A 137 -22.20 5.66 13.22
N PHE A 138 -21.91 6.90 12.80
CA PHE A 138 -20.84 7.19 11.86
C PHE A 138 -19.46 6.77 12.39
N SER A 139 -19.19 7.03 13.67
CA SER A 139 -17.92 6.66 14.29
C SER A 139 -17.73 5.14 14.33
N ILE A 140 -18.76 4.38 14.70
CA ILE A 140 -18.74 2.91 14.68
C ILE A 140 -18.46 2.42 13.25
N PHE A 141 -19.22 2.92 12.27
CA PHE A 141 -19.03 2.56 10.86
C PHE A 141 -17.60 2.84 10.38
N PHE A 142 -17.07 4.03 10.66
CA PHE A 142 -15.74 4.46 10.24
C PHE A 142 -14.62 3.62 10.88
N ILE A 143 -14.74 3.30 12.17
CA ILE A 143 -13.78 2.45 12.89
C ILE A 143 -13.82 1.05 12.31
N THR A 144 -15.00 0.45 12.13
CA THR A 144 -15.14 -0.89 11.54
C THR A 144 -14.58 -0.93 10.12
N PHE A 145 -14.87 0.07 9.29
CA PHE A 145 -14.30 0.20 7.95
C PHE A 145 -12.77 0.27 7.99
N SER A 146 -12.20 1.12 8.85
CA SER A 146 -10.76 1.30 8.96
C SER A 146 -10.06 0.01 9.44
N LEU A 147 -10.63 -0.68 10.42
CA LEU A 147 -10.13 -1.97 10.91
C LEU A 147 -10.19 -3.05 9.82
N ALA A 148 -11.28 -3.13 9.07
CA ALA A 148 -11.42 -4.08 7.97
C ALA A 148 -10.34 -3.86 6.89
N ILE A 149 -10.11 -2.61 6.48
CA ILE A 149 -9.07 -2.29 5.50
C ILE A 149 -7.65 -2.54 6.05
N ALA A 150 -7.40 -2.23 7.33
CA ALA A 150 -6.13 -2.52 7.98
C ALA A 150 -5.85 -4.02 8.06
N ALA A 151 -6.86 -4.84 8.43
CA ALA A 151 -6.74 -6.29 8.43
C ALA A 151 -6.45 -6.83 7.02
N TRP A 152 -7.14 -6.30 6.01
CA TRP A 152 -6.89 -6.67 4.61
C TRP A 152 -5.47 -6.32 4.18
N LYS A 153 -4.95 -5.14 4.54
CA LYS A 153 -3.56 -4.73 4.30
C LYS A 153 -2.57 -5.72 4.91
N ILE A 154 -2.75 -6.08 6.19
CA ILE A 154 -1.88 -7.03 6.89
C ILE A 154 -1.87 -8.39 6.17
N ILE A 155 -3.05 -8.89 5.77
CA ILE A 155 -3.17 -10.14 5.02
C ILE A 155 -2.39 -10.05 3.69
N LEU A 156 -2.55 -8.95 2.94
CA LEU A 156 -1.84 -8.79 1.66
C LEU A 156 -0.32 -8.68 1.85
N VAL A 157 0.17 -7.95 2.86
CA VAL A 157 1.60 -7.86 3.16
C VAL A 157 2.18 -9.24 3.52
N TYR A 158 1.47 -10.00 4.36
CA TYR A 158 1.87 -11.36 4.68
C TYR A 158 1.93 -12.25 3.42
N LEU A 159 0.89 -12.21 2.58
CA LEU A 159 0.85 -13.00 1.34
C LEU A 159 1.92 -12.56 0.33
N ALA A 160 2.21 -11.26 0.24
CA ALA A 160 3.27 -10.70 -0.60
C ALA A 160 4.62 -11.32 -0.23
N LEU A 161 4.94 -11.32 1.06
CA LEU A 161 6.15 -11.96 1.59
C LEU A 161 6.12 -13.47 1.36
N ARG A 162 5.02 -14.15 1.68
CA ARG A 162 4.91 -15.61 1.54
C ARG A 162 5.17 -16.08 0.11
N PHE A 163 4.53 -15.47 -0.88
CA PHE A 163 4.66 -15.93 -2.27
C PHE A 163 5.96 -15.47 -2.93
N SER A 164 6.46 -14.29 -2.58
CA SER A 164 7.72 -13.78 -3.15
C SER A 164 8.95 -14.51 -2.59
N THR A 165 8.95 -14.81 -1.29
CA THR A 165 10.11 -15.37 -0.58
C THR A 165 10.03 -16.90 -0.41
N LYS A 166 8.81 -17.48 -0.46
CA LYS A 166 8.51 -18.90 -0.21
C LYS A 166 8.99 -19.40 1.15
N GLN A 167 9.00 -18.53 2.16
CA GLN A 167 9.45 -18.86 3.51
C GLN A 167 8.32 -19.41 4.39
N SER A 168 8.71 -20.03 5.50
CA SER A 168 7.77 -20.48 6.53
C SER A 168 7.13 -19.31 7.26
N PHE A 169 5.94 -19.54 7.83
CA PHE A 169 5.16 -18.55 8.57
C PHE A 169 5.98 -17.87 9.68
N TYR A 170 6.59 -18.65 10.58
CA TYR A 170 7.35 -18.12 11.72
C TYR A 170 8.49 -17.21 11.29
N ARG A 171 9.19 -17.56 10.21
CA ARG A 171 10.28 -16.75 9.69
C ARG A 171 9.79 -15.42 9.11
N ILE A 172 8.63 -15.43 8.45
CA ILE A 172 8.00 -14.21 7.94
C ILE A 172 7.61 -13.29 9.10
N ILE A 173 6.97 -13.84 10.14
CA ILE A 173 6.59 -13.08 11.35
C ILE A 173 7.82 -12.50 12.05
N PHE A 174 8.89 -13.29 12.23
CA PHE A 174 10.12 -12.81 12.85
C PHE A 174 10.73 -11.63 12.08
N ILE A 175 10.83 -11.72 10.76
CA ILE A 175 11.39 -10.64 9.93
C ILE A 175 10.45 -9.43 9.87
N LEU A 176 9.12 -9.62 9.94
CA LEU A 176 8.18 -8.51 10.10
C LEU A 176 8.37 -7.77 11.43
N VAL A 177 8.57 -8.48 12.53
CA VAL A 177 8.87 -7.85 13.83
C VAL A 177 10.18 -7.06 13.75
N LEU A 178 11.23 -7.63 13.14
CA LEU A 178 12.49 -6.94 12.93
C LEU A 178 12.33 -5.68 12.06
N TYR A 179 11.50 -5.76 11.01
CA TYR A 179 11.15 -4.60 10.19
C TYR A 179 10.49 -3.50 11.03
N LEU A 180 9.55 -3.84 11.92
CA LEU A 180 8.85 -2.88 12.76
C LEU A 180 9.77 -2.15 13.74
N ILE A 181 10.75 -2.85 14.32
CA ILE A 181 11.74 -2.25 15.24
C ILE A 181 12.50 -1.10 14.56
N TRP A 182 12.84 -1.27 13.28
CA TRP A 182 13.50 -0.22 12.49
C TRP A 182 12.50 0.83 11.96
N PHE A 183 11.34 0.37 11.49
CA PHE A 183 10.35 1.20 10.83
C PHE A 183 9.68 2.21 11.78
N ILE A 184 9.42 1.84 13.03
CA ILE A 184 8.78 2.72 14.01
C ILE A 184 9.61 3.99 14.25
N PRO A 185 10.91 3.93 14.63
CA PRO A 185 11.76 5.13 14.76
C PRO A 185 11.81 5.97 13.49
N TYR A 186 11.95 5.33 12.32
CA TYR A 186 11.97 6.00 11.03
C TYR A 186 10.66 6.76 10.75
N SER A 187 9.51 6.13 11.02
CA SER A 187 8.20 6.77 10.84
C SER A 187 7.99 7.96 11.78
N LEU A 188 8.45 7.85 13.03
CA LEU A 188 8.42 8.96 14.00
C LEU A 188 9.29 10.13 13.53
N PHE A 189 10.48 9.86 13.00
CA PHE A 189 11.36 10.88 12.43
C PHE A 189 10.66 11.63 11.27
N LEU A 190 10.02 10.90 10.34
CA LEU A 190 9.25 11.52 9.25
C LEU A 190 8.04 12.32 9.73
N TYR A 191 7.42 11.89 10.84
CA TYR A 191 6.33 12.61 11.48
C TYR A 191 6.81 13.96 12.06
N TYR A 192 7.94 13.97 12.77
CA TYR A 192 8.54 15.20 13.30
C TYR A 192 8.91 16.20 12.20
N LEU A 193 9.39 15.71 11.05
CA LEU A 193 9.66 16.52 9.86
C LEU A 193 8.39 17.03 9.14
N LYS A 194 7.19 16.70 9.63
CA LYS A 194 5.89 17.06 9.03
C LYS A 194 5.69 16.55 7.59
N LEU A 195 6.54 15.62 7.12
CA LEU A 195 6.42 15.01 5.79
C LEU A 195 5.20 14.08 5.73
N PHE A 196 5.05 13.25 6.77
CA PHE A 196 3.93 12.31 6.91
C PHE A 196 3.30 12.41 8.28
N ARG A 197 2.17 13.14 8.37
CA ARG A 197 1.32 13.14 9.60
C ARG A 197 0.57 11.82 9.80
N ILE A 198 0.43 11.03 8.73
CA ILE A 198 -0.10 9.67 8.77
C ILE A 198 0.93 8.83 8.01
N PRO A 199 1.61 7.87 8.66
CA PRO A 199 2.61 7.05 7.99
C PRO A 199 1.94 6.25 6.85
N PHE A 200 2.55 6.29 5.68
CA PHE A 200 2.12 5.53 4.51
C PHE A 200 2.75 4.14 4.59
N ILE A 201 2.31 3.33 5.56
CA ILE A 201 2.40 1.85 5.57
C ILE A 201 1.50 1.31 6.68
#